data_AF-A0A528DNB5-F1
#
_entry.id   AF-A0A528DNB5-F1
#
_cell.length_a   1.000
_cell.length_b   1.000
_cell.length_c   1.000
_cell.angle_alpha   90.00
_cell.angle_beta   90.00
_cell.angle_gamma   90.00
#
_symmetry.space_group_name_H-M   'P 1'
#
loop_
_entity.id
_entity.type
_entity.pdbx_description
1 polymer ?
#
loop_
_entity_poly.entity_id
_entity_poly.type
_entity_poly.pdbx_seq_one_letter_code
_entity_poly.pdbx_strand_id
1 'polypeptide(L)' 'MKLPQAIQAYFEADRKNNCEALLACFTPRAAVHDEGRSHSGHYAIG' A
#
# COMPACT_ATOMS: atom_id res chain seq x y z
N MET A 1 -9.10 1.89 19.20
CA MET A 1 -9.56 2.79 18.12
C MET A 1 -9.75 1.97 16.86
N LYS A 2 -10.75 2.29 16.03
CA LYS A 2 -10.97 1.64 14.74
C LYS A 2 -10.36 2.52 13.65
N LEU A 3 -9.45 1.95 12.85
CA LEU A 3 -8.88 2.64 11.70
C LEU A 3 -9.90 2.69 10.56
N PRO A 4 -9.81 3.68 9.65
CA PRO A 4 -10.52 3.63 8.38
C PRO A 4 -10.18 2.34 7.62
N GLN A 5 -11.16 1.81 6.90
CA GLN A 5 -11.05 0.51 6.23
C GLN A 5 -9.82 0.40 5.32
N ALA A 6 -9.50 1.46 4.56
CA ALA A 6 -8.34 1.47 3.65
C ALA A 6 -7.01 1.32 4.41
N ILE A 7 -6.86 1.99 5.56
CA ILE A 7 -5.65 1.93 6.38
C ILE A 7 -5.55 0.56 7.07
N GLN A 8 -6.68 0.03 7.56
CA GLN A 8 -6.72 -1.29 8.16
C GLN A 8 -6.32 -2.39 7.16
N ALA A 9 -6.85 -2.34 5.94
CA ALA A 9 -6.54 -3.32 4.88
C ALA A 9 -5.04 -3.33 4.53
N TYR A 10 -4.41 -2.17 4.43
CA TYR A 10 -2.97 -2.05 4.21
C TYR A 10 -2.16 -2.79 5.29
N PHE A 11 -2.42 -2.49 6.57
CA PHE A 11 -1.68 -3.13 7.68
C PHE A 11 -1.95 -4.64 7.80
N GLU A 12 -3.15 -5.09 7.45
CA GLU A 12 -3.45 -6.52 7.43
C GLU A 12 -2.74 -7.26 6.29
N ALA A 13 -2.60 -6.63 5.12
CA ALA A 13 -1.84 -7.18 4.00
C ALA A 13 -0.34 -7.21 4.28
N ASP A 14 0.20 -6.12 4.83
CA ASP A 14 1.61 -5.99 5.25
C ASP A 14 2.00 -7.05 6.29
N ARG A 15 1.19 -7.23 7.34
CA ARG A 15 1.41 -8.26 8.37
C ARG A 15 1.41 -9.69 7.84
N LYS A 16 0.69 -9.94 6.74
CA LYS A 16 0.61 -11.26 6.10
C LYS A 16 1.69 -11.44 5.02
N ASN A 17 2.54 -10.44 4.80
CA ASN A 17 3.51 -10.40 3.72
C ASN A 17 2.87 -10.69 2.35
N ASN A 18 1.64 -10.18 2.14
CA ASN A 18 0.86 -10.40 0.93
C ASN A 18 0.95 -9.16 0.03
N CYS A 19 1.95 -9.15 -0.86
CA CYS A 19 2.21 -8.04 -1.77
C CYS A 19 1.02 -7.74 -2.70
N GLU A 20 0.29 -8.75 -3.16
CA GLU A 20 -0.86 -8.55 -4.05
C GLU A 20 -2.00 -7.81 -3.33
N ALA A 21 -2.33 -8.22 -2.10
CA ALA A 21 -3.34 -7.56 -1.28
C ALA A 21 -2.91 -6.15 -0.85
N LEU A 22 -1.60 -5.94 -0.63
CA LEU A 22 -1.05 -4.62 -0.32
C LEU A 22 -1.17 -3.69 -1.52
N LEU A 23 -0.79 -4.15 -2.72
CA LEU A 23 -0.92 -3.40 -3.96
C LEU A 23 -2.38 -3.05 -4.26
N ALA A 24 -3.32 -3.95 -3.99
CA ALA A 24 -4.76 -3.70 -4.17
C ALA A 24 -5.31 -2.56 -3.29
N CYS A 25 -4.58 -2.16 -2.23
CA CYS A 25 -4.96 -0.99 -1.41
C CYS A 25 -4.65 0.34 -2.10
N PHE A 26 -3.86 0.32 -3.18
CA PHE A 26 -3.47 1.49 -3.94
C PHE A 26 -4.30 1.62 -5.22
N THR A 27 -4.45 2.86 -5.70
CA THR A 27 -4.99 3.08 -7.04
C THR A 27 -3.90 2.79 -8.09
N PRO A 28 -4.24 2.49 -9.35
CA PRO A 28 -3.26 2.27 -10.41
C PRO A 28 -2.26 3.42 -10.64
N ARG A 29 -2.61 4.64 -10.20
CA ARG A 29 -1.80 5.85 -10.31
C ARG A 29 -1.31 6.37 -8.96
N ALA A 30 -1.33 5.54 -7.91
CA ALA A 30 -0.84 5.93 -6.60
C ALA A 30 0.64 6.31 -6.65
N ALA A 31 1.01 7.28 -5.82
CA ALA A 31 2.39 7.64 -5.56
C ALA A 31 2.67 7.43 -4.07
N VAL A 32 3.68 6.64 -3.75
CA VAL A 32 4.19 6.42 -2.40
C VAL A 32 5.49 7.19 -2.25
N HIS A 33 5.60 8.00 -1.20
CA HIS A 33 6.83 8.68 -0.85
C HIS A 33 7.41 8.02 0.41
N ASP A 34 8.60 7.45 0.27
CA ASP A 34 9.27 6.75 1.36
C ASP A 34 10.76 7.09 1.36
N GLU A 35 11.31 7.43 2.52
CA GLU A 35 12.73 7.80 2.72
C GLU A 35 13.31 8.76 1.64
N GLY A 36 12.53 9.74 1.17
CA GLY A 36 12.96 10.68 0.13
C GLY A 36 12.87 10.16 -1.30
N ARG A 37 12.38 8.93 -1.51
CA ARG A 37 12.10 8.30 -2.80
C ARG A 37 10.61 8.37 -3.10
N SER A 38 10.28 8.44 -4.38
CA SER A 38 8.90 8.44 -4.85
C SER A 38 8.67 7.26 -5.80
N HIS A 39 7.69 6.43 -5.46
CA HIS A 39 7.30 5.22 -6.16
C HIS A 39 5.92 5.42 -6.79
N SER A 40 5.82 5.42 -8.12
CA SER A 40 4.56 5.70 -8.83
C SER A 40 4.03 4.47 -9.56
N GLY A 41 2.79 4.11 -9.27
CA GLY A 41 2.10 2.95 -9.82
C GLY A 41 2.48 1.63 -9.16
N HIS A 42 1.64 0.60 -9.33
CA HIS A 42 1.81 -0.69 -8.65
C HIS A 42 3.19 -1.33 -8.87
N TYR A 43 3.77 -1.21 -10.06
CA TYR A 43 5.09 -1.78 -10.37
C TYR A 43 6.23 -1.16 -9.54
N ALA A 44 6.14 0.13 -9.20
CA ALA A 44 7.17 0.80 -8.42
C ALA A 44 6.96 0.64 -6.91
N ILE A 45 5.73 0.33 -6.48
CA ILE A 45 5.32 0.20 -5.09
C ILE A 45 5.58 -1.23 -4.56
N GLY A 46 5.46 -2.24 -5.42
CA GLY A 46 5.48 -3.67 -5.06
C GLY A 46 6.80 -4.38 -5.22
#